data_AF-Q17HN0-F1
#
_entry.id   AF-Q17HN0-F1
#
_cell.length_a   1.000
_cell.length_b   1.000
_cell.length_c   1.000
_cell.angle_alpha   90.00
_cell.angle_beta   90.00
_cell.angle_gamma   90.00
#
_symmetry.space_group_name_H-M   'P 1'
#
loop_
_entity.id
_entity.type
_entity.pdbx_description
1 polymer ?
#
loop_
_entity_poly.entity_id
_entity_poly.type
_entity_poly.pdbx_seq_one_letter_code
_entity_poly.pdbx_strand_id
1 'polypeptide(L)'
;MDTFNAIRNGDFSIRTPFIECFGDCLVKKAGFMNDDLSFNKDVIVKFASRFIKPEDAETVYSQCTADVAPVLCATAYDVYQCIYENALAKWGTRRNGK
;
A
#
# COMPACT_ATOMS: atom_id res chain seq x y z
N MET A 1 13.58 11.64 6.97
CA MET A 1 12.18 11.72 6.51
C MET A 1 12.05 11.69 4.99
N ASP A 2 13.09 12.06 4.25
CA ASP A 2 13.03 12.18 2.78
C ASP A 2 12.71 10.87 2.06
N THR A 3 13.21 9.74 2.55
CA THR A 3 12.94 8.41 1.97
C THR A 3 11.46 8.00 2.06
N PHE A 4 10.77 8.32 3.16
CA PHE A 4 9.35 7.99 3.29
C PHE A 4 8.47 8.90 2.42
N ASN A 5 8.88 10.15 2.27
CA ASN A 5 8.23 11.06 1.34
C ASN A 5 8.38 10.57 -0.10
N ALA A 6 9.55 10.02 -0.46
CA ALA A 6 9.78 9.42 -1.77
C ALA A 6 8.83 8.23 -2.02
N ILE A 7 8.71 7.28 -1.09
CA ILE A 7 7.79 6.13 -1.19
C ILE A 7 6.32 6.59 -1.24
N ARG A 8 5.94 7.57 -0.43
CA ARG A 8 4.59 8.16 -0.47
C ARG A 8 4.29 8.79 -1.84
N ASN A 9 5.31 9.31 -2.50
CA ASN A 9 5.22 9.91 -3.82
C ASN A 9 5.41 8.89 -4.96
N GLY A 10 5.59 7.60 -4.66
CA GLY A 10 5.69 6.53 -5.64
C GLY A 10 7.11 6.13 -6.06
N ASP A 11 8.14 6.62 -5.37
CA ASP A 11 9.51 6.17 -5.58
C ASP A 11 9.78 4.91 -4.74
N PHE A 12 9.57 3.76 -5.36
CA PHE A 12 9.85 2.44 -4.78
C PHE A 12 11.27 1.94 -5.08
N SER A 13 12.12 2.75 -5.72
CA SER A 13 13.51 2.37 -5.98
C SER A 13 14.37 2.36 -4.70
N ILE A 14 13.93 3.06 -3.65
CA ILE A 14 14.63 3.18 -2.37
C ILE A 14 14.22 2.05 -1.41
N ARG A 15 14.26 0.82 -1.91
CA ARG A 15 13.95 -0.40 -1.15
C ARG A 15 15.17 -0.85 -0.35
N THR A 16 15.09 -0.77 0.97
CA THR A 16 16.12 -1.28 1.90
C THR A 16 15.46 -2.05 3.04
N PRO A 17 16.16 -2.97 3.72
CA PRO A 17 15.59 -3.72 4.84
C PRO A 17 15.03 -2.82 5.96
N PHE A 18 15.67 -1.67 6.21
CA PHE A 18 15.18 -0.69 7.18
C PHE A 18 13.83 -0.11 6.76
N ILE A 19 13.67 0.22 5.48
CA ILE A 19 12.44 0.78 4.92
C ILE A 19 11.32 -0.24 4.92
N GLU A 20 11.61 -1.49 4.56
CA GLU A 20 10.64 -2.59 4.62
C GLU A 20 10.12 -2.76 6.06
N CYS A 21 11.01 -2.88 7.04
CA CYS A 21 10.60 -3.12 8.43
C CYS A 21 9.89 -1.91 9.05
N PHE A 22 10.29 -0.69 8.68
CA PHE A 22 9.57 0.49 9.11
C PHE A 22 8.19 0.58 8.46
N GLY A 23 8.09 0.23 7.17
CA GLY A 23 6.82 0.12 6.44
C GLY A 23 5.87 -0.85 7.12
N ASP A 24 6.34 -2.05 7.44
CA ASP A 24 5.62 -3.08 8.23
C ASP A 24 5.08 -2.53 9.55
N CYS A 25 5.93 -1.85 10.32
CA CYS A 25 5.52 -1.21 11.57
C CYS A 25 4.42 -0.16 11.35
N LEU A 26 4.54 0.67 10.30
CA LEU A 26 3.54 1.69 9.99
C LEU A 26 2.20 1.09 9.55
N VAL A 27 2.18 0.09 8.67
CA VAL A 27 0.93 -0.52 8.23
C VAL A 27 0.23 -1.26 9.37
N LYS A 28 0.98 -1.89 10.28
CA LYS A 28 0.43 -2.49 11.51
C LYS A 28 -0.18 -1.43 12.41
N LYS A 29 0.57 -0.36 12.68
CA LYS A 29 0.09 0.76 13.51
C LYS A 29 -1.12 1.49 12.91
N ALA A 30 -1.21 1.53 11.58
CA ALA A 30 -2.34 2.11 10.87
C ALA A 30 -3.55 1.15 10.76
N GLY A 31 -3.40 -0.12 11.16
CA GLY A 31 -4.44 -1.14 11.12
C GLY A 31 -4.66 -1.78 9.75
N PHE A 32 -3.74 -1.59 8.81
CA PHE A 32 -3.80 -2.20 7.47
C PHE A 32 -3.39 -3.67 7.51
N MET A 33 -2.49 -4.04 8.42
CA MET A 33 -1.99 -5.39 8.59
C MET A 33 -1.99 -5.76 10.07
N ASN A 34 -2.26 -7.01 10.39
CA ASN A 34 -2.23 -7.55 11.74
C ASN A 34 -0.83 -8.12 12.07
N ASP A 35 -0.62 -8.50 13.32
CA ASP A 35 0.66 -9.09 13.77
C ASP A 35 0.92 -10.48 13.17
N ASP A 36 -0.12 -11.19 12.74
CA ASP A 36 -0.05 -12.46 12.02
C ASP A 36 0.20 -12.29 10.51
N LEU A 37 0.49 -11.06 10.06
CA LEU A 37 0.72 -10.68 8.66
C LEU A 37 -0.53 -10.78 7.77
N SER A 38 -1.72 -10.96 8.35
CA SER A 38 -2.98 -10.85 7.61
C SER A 38 -3.36 -9.38 7.35
N PHE A 39 -3.99 -9.11 6.21
CA PHE A 39 -4.39 -7.76 5.81
C PHE A 39 -5.86 -7.47 6.12
N ASN A 40 -6.13 -6.28 6.67
CA ASN A 40 -7.48 -5.83 7.00
C ASN A 40 -8.17 -5.26 5.76
N LYS A 41 -9.09 -6.04 5.17
CA LYS A 41 -9.87 -5.65 3.99
C LYS A 41 -10.56 -4.30 4.17
N ASP A 42 -11.29 -4.12 5.25
CA ASP A 42 -12.15 -2.94 5.45
C ASP A 42 -11.32 -1.65 5.52
N VAL A 43 -10.18 -1.70 6.22
CA VAL A 43 -9.28 -0.55 6.34
C VAL A 43 -8.66 -0.21 4.98
N ILE A 44 -8.17 -1.21 4.24
CA ILE A 44 -7.54 -1.01 2.93
C ILE A 44 -8.55 -0.48 1.90
N VAL A 45 -9.71 -1.12 1.80
CA VAL A 45 -10.77 -0.71 0.86
C VAL A 45 -11.25 0.70 1.17
N LYS A 46 -11.48 1.03 2.45
CA LYS A 46 -11.85 2.39 2.87
C LYS A 46 -10.77 3.42 2.52
N PHE A 47 -9.49 3.07 2.66
CA PHE A 47 -8.40 3.94 2.27
C PHE A 47 -8.34 4.15 0.75
N ALA A 48 -8.35 3.06 -0.04
CA ALA A 48 -8.28 3.12 -1.48
C ALA A 48 -9.49 3.82 -2.11
N SER A 49 -10.69 3.66 -1.53
CA SER A 49 -11.93 4.32 -1.96
C SER A 49 -11.90 5.86 -1.85
N ARG A 50 -10.89 6.44 -1.18
CA ARG A 50 -10.66 7.90 -1.20
C ARG A 50 -10.08 8.39 -2.53
N PHE A 51 -9.53 7.49 -3.33
CA PHE A 51 -8.80 7.78 -4.56
C PHE A 51 -9.47 7.17 -5.80
N ILE A 52 -10.13 6.03 -5.63
CA ILE A 52 -10.84 5.29 -6.69
C ILE A 52 -12.26 4.94 -6.25
N LYS A 53 -13.06 4.33 -7.14
CA LYS A 53 -14.41 3.90 -6.78
C LYS A 53 -14.36 2.72 -5.79
N PRO A 54 -15.38 2.53 -4.94
CA PRO A 54 -15.43 1.41 -4.00
C PRO A 54 -15.30 0.03 -4.67
N GLU A 55 -15.97 -0.18 -5.81
CA GLU A 55 -15.87 -1.43 -6.59
C GLU A 55 -14.43 -1.74 -7.05
N ASP A 56 -13.71 -0.70 -7.49
CA ASP A 56 -12.31 -0.80 -7.89
C ASP A 56 -11.42 -1.02 -6.66
N ALA A 57 -11.73 -0.40 -5.52
CA ALA A 57 -10.97 -0.54 -4.27
C ALA A 57 -11.01 -1.97 -3.72
N GLU A 58 -12.16 -2.64 -3.80
CA GLU A 58 -12.27 -4.07 -3.46
C GLU A 58 -11.43 -4.95 -4.39
N THR A 59 -11.45 -4.64 -5.69
CA THR A 59 -10.64 -5.34 -6.69
C THR A 59 -9.15 -5.18 -6.41
N VAL A 60 -8.71 -3.95 -6.11
CA VAL A 60 -7.31 -3.65 -5.75
C VAL A 60 -6.88 -4.39 -4.49
N TYR A 61 -7.71 -4.41 -3.44
CA TYR A 61 -7.42 -5.19 -2.24
C TYR A 61 -7.21 -6.67 -2.59
N SER A 62 -8.14 -7.27 -3.33
CA SER A 62 -8.06 -8.68 -3.69
C SER A 62 -6.82 -8.97 -4.52
N GLN A 63 -6.49 -8.12 -5.49
CA GLN A 63 -5.33 -8.30 -6.37
C GLN A 63 -4.01 -8.15 -5.63
N CYS A 64 -3.91 -7.17 -4.73
CA CYS A 64 -2.66 -6.85 -4.05
C CYS A 64 -2.38 -7.70 -2.82
N THR A 65 -3.38 -8.42 -2.30
CA THR A 65 -3.22 -9.29 -1.12
C THR A 65 -3.39 -10.78 -1.45
N ALA A 66 -3.90 -11.12 -2.63
CA ALA A 66 -3.90 -12.50 -3.12
C ALA A 66 -2.47 -13.02 -3.30
N ASP A 67 -2.23 -14.24 -2.84
CA ASP A 67 -0.99 -15.00 -3.06
C ASP A 67 0.29 -14.35 -2.50
N VAL A 68 0.16 -13.39 -1.59
CA VAL A 68 1.32 -12.80 -0.92
C VAL A 68 1.84 -13.78 0.13
N ALA A 69 3.02 -14.36 -0.14
CA ALA A 69 3.73 -15.14 0.86
C ALA A 69 4.17 -14.19 2.00
N PRO A 70 3.81 -14.48 3.26
CA PRO A 70 4.20 -13.64 4.38
C PRO A 70 5.71 -13.72 4.60
N VAL A 71 6.39 -12.62 4.28
CA VAL A 71 7.80 -12.36 4.51
C VAL A 71 7.88 -11.16 5.43
N LEU A 72 8.52 -11.37 6.59
CA LEU A 72 8.72 -10.33 7.59
C LEU A 72 9.31 -9.07 6.93
N CYS A 73 8.73 -7.91 7.24
CA CYS A 73 9.11 -6.61 6.70
C CYS A 73 8.75 -6.37 5.21
N ALA A 74 8.98 -7.34 4.33
CA ALA A 74 8.82 -7.16 2.89
C ALA A 74 7.35 -7.16 2.43
N THR A 75 6.51 -8.03 3.01
CA THR A 75 5.10 -8.18 2.59
C THR A 75 4.31 -6.88 2.65
N ALA A 76 4.47 -6.10 3.72
CA ALA A 76 3.84 -4.79 3.85
C ALA A 76 4.22 -3.82 2.71
N TYR A 77 5.50 -3.84 2.33
CA TYR A 77 6.04 -2.99 1.28
C TYR A 77 5.47 -3.37 -0.09
N ASP A 78 5.49 -4.66 -0.42
CA ASP A 78 5.02 -5.17 -1.71
C ASP A 78 3.51 -4.90 -1.90
N VAL A 79 2.70 -5.11 -0.86
CA VAL A 79 1.26 -4.81 -0.90
C VAL A 79 1.01 -3.31 -1.04
N TYR A 80 1.74 -2.47 -0.31
CA TYR A 80 1.59 -1.01 -0.43
C TYR A 80 1.97 -0.51 -1.83
N GLN A 81 3.04 -1.03 -2.42
CA GLN A 81 3.45 -0.70 -3.79
C GLN A 81 2.34 -1.07 -4.78
N CYS A 82 1.80 -2.29 -4.71
CA CYS A 82 0.70 -2.72 -5.58
C CYS A 82 -0.53 -1.82 -5.47
N ILE A 83 -0.93 -1.45 -4.24
CA ILE A 83 -2.06 -0.53 -4.01
C ILE A 83 -1.75 0.85 -4.61
N TYR A 84 -0.52 1.35 -4.44
CA TYR A 84 -0.13 2.63 -5.00
C TYR A 84 -0.27 2.63 -6.53
N GLU A 85 0.29 1.64 -7.21
CA GLU A 85 0.27 1.53 -8.67
C GLU A 85 -1.16 1.39 -9.23
N ASN A 86 -2.04 0.70 -8.51
CA ASN A 86 -3.39 0.43 -8.97
C ASN A 86 -4.45 1.46 -8.54
N ALA A 87 -4.24 2.20 -7.46
CA ALA A 87 -5.20 3.16 -6.91
C ALA A 87 -4.67 4.60 -6.84
N LEU A 88 -3.45 4.83 -6.34
CA LEU A 88 -2.96 6.18 -6.03
C LEU A 88 -2.28 6.85 -7.23
N ALA A 89 -1.47 6.13 -8.00
CA ALA A 89 -0.83 6.62 -9.22
C ALA A 89 -1.87 7.08 -10.26
N LYS A 90 -2.98 6.32 -10.37
CA LYS A 90 -4.14 6.66 -11.21
C LYS A 90 -4.90 7.90 -10.72
N TRP A 91 -4.83 8.22 -9.43
CA TRP A 91 -5.43 9.45 -8.89
C TRP A 91 -4.53 10.69 -9.10
N GLY A 92 -3.21 10.53 -8.98
CA GLY A 92 -2.24 11.59 -9.28
C GLY A 92 -2.31 12.09 -10.72
N THR A 93 -2.46 11.16 -11.68
CA THR A 93 -2.66 11.50 -13.09
C THR A 93 -3.99 12.21 -13.37
N ARG A 94 -5.08 11.86 -12.65
CA ARG A 94 -6.37 12.58 -12.75
C ARG A 94 -6.33 14.03 -12.22
N ARG A 95 -5.44 14.35 -11.26
CA ARG A 95 -5.27 15.72 -10.75
C ARG A 95 -4.36 16.61 -11.61
N ASN A 96 -3.42 16.03 -12.36
CA ASN A 96 -2.52 16.76 -13.25
C ASN A 96 -3.09 17.02 -14.67
N GLY A 97 -4.31 16.57 -14.94
CA GLY A 97 -5.06 16.83 -16.18
C GLY A 97 -6.02 18.01 -16.10
N LYS A 98 -5.80 18.97 -15.18
CA LYS A 98 -6.58 20.20 -15.08
C LYS A 98 -5.65 21.41 -15.01
#